data_AF-A0A9Q0PID6-F1
#
_entry.id   AF-A0A9Q0PID6-F1
#
_cell.length_a   1.000
_cell.length_b   1.000
_cell.length_c   1.000
_cell.angle_alpha   90.00
_cell.angle_beta   90.00
_cell.angle_gamma   90.00
#
_symmetry.space_group_name_H-M   'P 1'
#
loop_
_entity.id
_entity.type
_entity.pdbx_description
1 polymer ?
#
loop_
_entity_poly.entity_id
_entity_poly.type
_entity_poly.pdbx_seq_one_letter_code
_entity_poly.pdbx_strand_id
1 'polypeptide(L)'
;MMRMKTAKTTGLSQMNGGSAGGGAAAGGEWEVRPGGMLVQKRSPDSDRTSIPPPTIRVKVKYGSTHHEINISSQATFGKLFSLLFLTFFKS
;
A
#
# COMPACT_ATOMS: atom_id res chain seq x y z
N MET A 1 28.27 9.64 23.97
CA MET A 1 29.38 10.03 23.07
C MET A 1 29.91 8.79 22.40
N MET A 2 29.78 8.69 21.07
CA MET A 2 30.26 7.54 20.29
C MET A 2 31.80 7.52 20.27
N ARG A 3 32.39 6.37 20.62
CA ARG A 3 33.83 6.15 20.52
C ARG A 3 34.16 5.75 19.07
N MET A 4 34.79 6.66 18.34
CA MET A 4 35.27 6.43 16.98
C MET A 4 36.48 5.49 17.04
N LYS A 5 36.43 4.36 16.32
CA LYS A 5 37.60 3.51 16.09
C LYS A 5 38.10 3.76 14.67
N THR A 6 39.22 4.45 14.57
CA THR A 6 39.88 4.73 13.29
C THR A 6 40.47 3.43 12.75
N ALA A 7 39.99 2.98 11.60
CA ALA A 7 40.62 1.92 10.82
C ALA A 7 41.11 2.52 9.49
N LYS A 8 42.43 2.49 9.30
CA LYS A 8 43.12 2.83 8.06
C LYS A 8 43.46 1.51 7.37
N THR A 9 43.01 1.30 6.14
CA THR A 9 43.73 0.55 5.10
C THR A 9 42.99 0.60 3.77
N THR A 10 43.69 1.13 2.77
CA THR A 10 43.44 1.10 1.33
C THR A 10 43.09 -0.30 0.82
N GLY A 11 42.04 -0.41 0.02
CA GLY A 11 41.68 -1.62 -0.72
C GLY A 11 40.41 -1.42 -1.55
N LEU A 12 40.53 -1.62 -2.86
CA LEU A 12 39.51 -1.50 -3.91
C LEU A 12 38.12 -2.10 -3.56
N SER A 13 37.04 -1.53 -4.12
CA SER A 13 36.07 -2.21 -5.03
C SER A 13 34.68 -1.52 -5.08
N GLN A 14 34.43 -0.79 -6.17
CA GLN A 14 33.30 -0.81 -7.11
C GLN A 14 31.84 -1.24 -6.72
N MET A 15 30.89 -0.59 -7.42
CA MET A 15 29.45 -0.85 -7.70
C MET A 15 28.41 -0.34 -6.67
N ASN A 16 27.59 0.66 -7.00
CA ASN A 16 26.44 0.74 -7.94
C ASN A 16 25.11 0.21 -7.34
N GLY A 17 24.03 0.97 -7.56
CA GLY A 17 22.65 0.65 -7.19
C GLY A 17 22.09 1.68 -6.20
N GLY A 18 21.28 2.67 -6.57
CA GLY A 18 20.17 2.62 -7.51
C GLY A 18 18.88 2.35 -6.74
N SER A 19 18.17 3.43 -6.37
CA SER A 19 16.69 3.54 -6.41
C SER A 19 16.24 4.76 -5.59
N ALA A 20 16.16 5.90 -6.28
CA ALA A 20 15.22 6.95 -5.91
C ALA A 20 13.83 6.45 -6.35
N GLY A 21 13.15 5.75 -5.45
CA GLY A 21 11.83 5.16 -5.71
C GLY A 21 11.24 4.60 -4.44
N GLY A 22 10.46 5.42 -3.73
CA GLY A 22 9.77 5.00 -2.52
C GLY A 22 8.90 6.12 -2.01
N GLY A 23 7.63 6.10 -2.46
CA GLY A 23 6.66 7.14 -2.20
C GLY A 23 6.28 7.32 -0.73
N ALA A 24 5.68 8.49 -0.49
CA ALA A 24 4.82 8.82 0.64
C ALA A 24 5.40 8.46 2.02
N ALA A 25 6.24 9.36 2.55
CA ALA A 25 6.38 9.53 3.98
C ALA A 25 5.02 9.97 4.56
N ALA A 26 4.14 9.01 4.84
CA ALA A 26 3.13 9.18 5.88
C ALA A 26 3.91 9.18 7.20
N GLY A 27 4.33 10.38 7.62
CA GLY A 27 5.14 10.61 8.81
C GLY A 27 4.40 10.20 10.07
N GLY A 28 4.48 8.92 10.43
CA GLY A 28 4.21 8.48 11.79
C GLY A 28 5.27 9.08 12.71
N GLU A 29 4.85 9.79 13.75
CA GLU A 29 5.76 10.33 14.76
C GLU A 29 6.39 9.15 15.53
N TRP A 30 7.63 8.82 15.23
CA TRP A 30 8.40 7.79 15.95
C TRP A 30 8.98 8.40 17.21
N GLU A 31 8.66 7.86 18.39
CA GLU A 31 9.31 8.24 19.63
C GLU A 31 10.55 7.39 19.87
N VAL A 32 11.66 8.04 20.22
CA VAL A 32 12.90 7.34 20.59
C VAL A 32 12.82 7.01 22.08
N ARG A 33 12.77 5.72 22.41
CA ARG A 33 12.91 5.27 23.80
C ARG A 33 14.38 5.26 24.23
N PRO A 34 14.68 5.47 25.52
CA PRO A 34 16.03 5.31 26.05
C PRO A 34 16.59 3.94 25.62
N GLY A 35 17.77 3.93 24.98
CA GLY A 35 18.34 2.74 24.30
C GLY A 35 18.30 2.79 22.78
N GLY A 36 17.74 3.84 22.16
CA GLY A 36 17.76 4.05 20.72
C GLY A 36 16.70 3.26 19.94
N MET A 37 15.73 2.67 20.64
CA MET A 37 14.61 1.98 20.03
C MET A 37 13.57 2.98 19.56
N LEU A 38 13.17 2.89 18.29
CA LEU A 38 12.05 3.66 17.75
C LEU A 38 10.75 2.93 18.07
N VAL A 39 9.80 3.63 18.70
CA VAL A 39 8.45 3.12 18.94
C VAL A 39 7.46 3.96 18.15
N GLN A 40 6.60 3.28 17.39
CA GLN A 40 5.55 3.93 16.62
C GLN A 40 4.46 4.43 17.56
N LYS A 41 4.20 5.74 17.59
CA LYS A 41 3.04 6.28 18.29
C LYS A 41 1.76 5.79 17.61
N ARG A 42 0.85 5.21 18.40
CA ARG A 42 -0.51 4.83 17.97
C ARG A 42 -1.46 5.96 18.35
N SER A 43 -1.51 7.01 17.55
CA SER A 43 -2.55 8.03 17.64
C SER A 43 -3.83 7.47 16.99
N PRO A 44 -4.97 7.40 17.71
CA PRO A 44 -6.23 6.89 17.16
C PRO A 44 -6.75 7.74 15.99
N ASP A 45 -6.24 8.96 15.83
CA ASP A 45 -6.56 9.85 14.70
C ASP A 45 -5.56 9.76 13.54
N SER A 46 -4.40 9.11 13.69
CA SER A 46 -3.45 8.93 12.58
C SER A 46 -3.86 7.81 11.62
N ASP A 47 -4.71 6.89 12.08
CA ASP A 47 -5.34 5.85 11.25
C ASP A 47 -6.51 6.38 10.39
N ARG A 48 -6.86 7.66 10.53
CA ARG A 48 -7.88 8.33 9.69
C ARG A 48 -7.35 8.85 8.37
N THR A 49 -6.13 8.49 7.97
CA THR A 49 -5.86 8.40 6.54
C THR A 49 -6.62 7.16 6.04
N SER A 50 -7.94 7.31 5.90
CA SER A 50 -8.84 6.29 5.36
C SER A 50 -8.39 6.05 3.93
N ILE A 51 -7.44 5.13 3.76
CA ILE A 51 -7.03 4.67 2.44
C ILE A 51 -8.32 4.12 1.84
N PRO A 52 -8.83 4.72 0.75
CA PRO A 52 -10.08 4.29 0.17
C PRO A 52 -9.95 2.79 -0.16
N PRO A 53 -10.98 1.97 0.14
CA PRO A 53 -10.89 0.54 -0.06
C PRO A 53 -10.49 0.23 -1.49
N PRO A 54 -9.50 -0.66 -1.72
CA PRO A 54 -9.04 -0.96 -3.06
C PRO A 54 -10.19 -1.46 -3.92
N THR A 55 -10.21 -1.05 -5.19
CA THR A 55 -11.19 -1.51 -6.17
C THR A 55 -10.69 -2.79 -6.83
N ILE A 56 -11.56 -3.79 -6.91
CA ILE A 56 -11.31 -5.07 -7.58
C ILE A 56 -12.04 -5.11 -8.93
N ARG A 57 -11.40 -5.75 -9.91
CA ARG A 57 -11.96 -5.97 -11.26
C ARG A 57 -12.61 -7.35 -11.31
N VAL A 58 -13.91 -7.39 -11.57
CA VAL A 58 -14.66 -8.64 -11.73
C VAL A 58 -15.06 -8.79 -13.20
N LYS A 59 -14.70 -9.95 -13.78
CA LYS A 59 -15.09 -10.32 -15.14
C LYS A 59 -16.14 -11.42 -15.06
N VAL A 60 -17.28 -11.18 -15.70
CA VAL A 60 -18.39 -12.14 -15.77
C VAL A 60 -18.62 -12.49 -17.23
N LYS A 61 -18.68 -13.78 -17.53
CA LYS A 61 -18.98 -14.29 -18.87
C LYS A 61 -20.29 -15.05 -18.83
N TYR A 62 -21.19 -14.73 -19.77
CA TYR A 62 -22.43 -15.45 -19.97
C TYR A 62 -22.65 -15.65 -21.47
N GLY A 63 -22.59 -16.90 -21.93
CA GLY A 63 -22.58 -17.22 -23.36
C GLY A 63 -21.42 -16.53 -24.10
N SER A 64 -21.77 -15.73 -25.12
CA SER A 64 -20.82 -14.92 -25.90
C SER A 64 -20.55 -13.54 -25.30
N THR A 65 -21.31 -13.13 -24.27
CA THR A 65 -21.24 -11.81 -23.66
C THR A 65 -20.25 -11.78 -22.50
N HIS A 66 -19.46 -10.71 -22.45
CA HIS A 66 -18.44 -10.49 -21.43
C HIS A 66 -18.68 -9.14 -20.75
N HIS A 67 -18.82 -9.14 -19.42
CA HIS A 67 -18.99 -7.92 -18.63
C HIS A 67 -17.79 -7.73 -17.71
N GLU A 68 -17.30 -6.51 -17.64
CA GLU A 68 -16.24 -6.11 -16.72
C GLU A 68 -16.75 -5.03 -15.79
N ILE A 69 -16.67 -5.29 -14.48
CA ILE A 69 -17.21 -4.42 -13.43
C ILE A 69 -16.10 -4.12 -12.42
N ASN A 70 -15.90 -2.84 -12.12
CA ASN A 70 -15.04 -2.39 -11.04
C ASN A 70 -15.88 -2.20 -9.78
N ILE A 71 -15.58 -2.94 -8.72
CA ILE A 71 -16.29 -2.81 -7.44
C ILE A 71 -15.30 -2.57 -6.30
N SER A 72 -15.75 -1.95 -5.20
CA SER A 72 -14.96 -1.88 -3.98
C SER A 72 -14.73 -3.29 -3.42
N SER A 73 -13.55 -3.52 -2.84
CA SER A 73 -13.22 -4.74 -2.07
C SER A 73 -14.17 -5.01 -0.89
N GLN A 74 -14.90 -3.99 -0.42
CA GLN A 74 -15.87 -4.10 0.67
C GLN A 74 -17.32 -4.27 0.16
N ALA A 75 -17.54 -4.43 -1.15
CA ALA A 75 -18.87 -4.57 -1.72
C ALA A 75 -19.46 -5.98 -1.48
N THR A 76 -20.77 -6.05 -1.27
CA THR A 76 -21.50 -7.32 -1.06
C THR A 76 -21.94 -7.94 -2.37
N PHE A 77 -22.28 -9.23 -2.32
CA PHE A 77 -22.81 -9.96 -3.48
C PHE A 77 -24.04 -9.28 -4.10
N GLY A 78 -24.97 -8.77 -3.28
CA GLY A 78 -26.17 -8.07 -3.78
C GLY A 78 -25.83 -6.83 -4.59
N LYS A 79 -24.78 -6.09 -4.23
CA LYS A 79 -24.32 -4.91 -4.98
C LYS A 79 -23.73 -5.29 -6.33
N LEU A 80 -22.93 -6.37 -6.36
CA LEU A 80 -22.40 -6.91 -7.61
C LEU A 80 -23.52 -7.42 -8.52
N PHE A 81 -24.47 -8.17 -7.98
CA PHE A 81 -25.61 -8.70 -8.72
C PHE A 81 -26.47 -7.57 -9.30
N SER A 82 -26.75 -6.52 -8.52
CA SER A 82 -27.52 -5.37 -8.99
C SER A 82 -26.84 -4.65 -10.16
N LEU A 83 -25.52 -4.43 -10.08
CA LEU A 83 -24.74 -3.84 -11.18
C LEU A 83 -24.76 -4.72 -12.43
N LEU A 84 -24.56 -6.02 -12.24
CA LEU A 84 -24.56 -7.00 -13.32
C LEU A 84 -25.94 -7.07 -14.00
N PHE A 85 -27.01 -7.15 -13.21
CA PHE A 85 -28.39 -7.13 -13.70
C PHE A 85 -28.65 -5.84 -14.48
N LEU A 86 -28.29 -4.68 -13.94
CA LEU A 86 -28.45 -3.41 -14.66
C LEU A 86 -27.71 -3.37 -16.01
N THR A 87 -26.52 -3.96 -16.09
CA THR A 87 -25.76 -4.05 -17.35
C THR A 87 -26.36 -5.04 -18.34
N PHE A 88 -26.97 -6.15 -17.88
CA PHE A 88 -27.63 -7.11 -18.75
C PHE A 88 -28.90 -6.56 -19.40
N PHE A 89 -29.69 -5.75 -18.69
CA PHE A 89 -30.93 -5.17 -19.24
C PHE A 89 -30.71 -3.92 -20.10
N LYS A 90 -29.50 -3.34 -20.09
CA LYS A 90 -29.15 -2.18 -20.92
C LYS A 90 -28.47 -2.55 -22.24
N SER A 91 -28.08 -3.81 -22.43
CA SER A 91 -27.44 -4.32 -23.65
C SER A 91 -28.45 -5.06 -24.52
#